data_AF-A0A7E5W385-F1
#
_entry.id   AF-A0A7E5W385-F1
#
_cell.length_a   1.000
_cell.length_b   1.000
_cell.length_c   1.000
_cell.angle_alpha   90.00
_cell.angle_beta   90.00
_cell.angle_gamma   90.00
#
_symmetry.space_group_name_H-M   'P 1'
#
loop_
_entity.id
_entity.type
_entity.pdbx_description
1 polymer ?
#
loop_
_entity_poly.entity_id
_entity_poly.type
_entity_poly.pdbx_seq_one_letter_code
_entity_poly.pdbx_strand_id
1 'polypeptide(L)'
;MFDFDDDKPTSKVNEVTQQAKTITVPEPTEEPIKELTTKNIIITDHKHWMKSFEPVTVEDLAIHSKKIQEVEEWVKTVSNNNNSDMLLLTGPVGCGKTITIHVLAAKYNIRVTEWITPMDIDIPMENGEFEYKQKQSAKFLDFILNAANFTSLLDDNSRKLVLVEDFPNTFLRTPAEFTEVLQQYKQRAKSPIVFICSESHTDNKNSAANIFTPSLKEQFNIHHIMFNAVAPTNLKMALKRVAGIINKKHTAVYNPPTPDLIECVVNSSAGDVRSAVLNLHFACLKGGSKLNMDTSVVQGKESKSKTRKKKTSSKFMSLGKDQTVSILHGVGRVLNPKVIETETGNNKLSHSPEEIIEQFISQPVSFVNFLEENYLPHFSCIDHVDKAASALSDADFMLAEWREKLCQEYGLYTAVASLMLANKAPISAWNPVRGPKNMRIQYPTIREIPLLEENQLYKGKILVADYETYCKIIGNKPGT
;
A
#
# COMPACT_ATOMS: atom_id res chain seq x y z
N MET A 1 34.58 39.18 6.88
CA MET A 1 35.69 40.14 6.81
C MET A 1 35.38 41.23 7.81
N PHE A 2 36.37 41.56 8.63
CA PHE A 2 36.39 42.43 9.81
C PHE A 2 36.33 41.71 11.17
N ASP A 3 37.42 41.96 11.89
CA ASP A 3 38.07 41.21 12.95
C ASP A 3 37.49 41.49 14.35
N PHE A 4 37.76 40.53 15.22
CA PHE A 4 37.68 40.65 16.67
C PHE A 4 38.91 41.39 17.20
N ASP A 5 38.70 42.39 18.06
CA ASP A 5 39.78 42.96 18.88
C ASP A 5 40.11 42.02 20.05
N ASP A 6 41.41 41.72 20.15
CA ASP A 6 42.10 41.15 21.31
C ASP A 6 42.19 42.20 22.44
N ASP A 7 41.98 41.77 23.68
CA ASP A 7 42.85 42.21 24.78
C ASP A 7 42.87 41.19 25.94
N LYS A 8 44.10 40.81 26.30
CA LYS A 8 44.57 39.93 27.39
C LYS A 8 45.24 40.82 28.47
N PRO A 9 45.93 40.31 29.52
CA PRO A 9 45.71 39.19 30.46
C PRO A 9 46.06 39.59 31.93
N THR A 10 46.06 38.64 32.88
CA THR A 10 47.06 38.44 33.99
C THR A 10 46.62 37.23 34.85
N SER A 11 47.33 36.08 34.87
CA SER A 11 48.53 35.66 35.66
C SER A 11 48.21 35.37 37.15
N LYS A 12 48.57 34.26 37.84
CA LYS A 12 49.67 33.25 37.76
C LYS A 12 49.23 31.92 38.46
N VAL A 13 49.45 30.74 37.87
CA VAL A 13 50.56 29.75 38.03
C VAL A 13 50.65 29.01 39.38
N ASN A 14 50.58 27.67 39.31
CA ASN A 14 51.52 26.73 39.96
C ASN A 14 51.53 25.38 39.20
N GLU A 15 52.71 24.99 38.71
CA GLU A 15 53.02 23.69 38.09
C GLU A 15 53.55 22.68 39.14
N VAL A 16 53.41 21.36 38.89
CA VAL A 16 54.50 20.39 38.64
C VAL A 16 53.92 18.99 38.35
N THR A 17 54.07 18.57 37.08
CA THR A 17 54.57 17.29 36.50
C THR A 17 54.12 15.90 37.01
N GLN A 18 53.61 15.03 36.11
CA GLN A 18 54.24 13.75 35.71
C GLN A 18 53.46 12.93 34.64
N GLN A 19 54.10 12.80 33.48
CA GLN A 19 54.26 11.64 32.55
C GLN A 19 53.04 10.81 32.08
N ALA A 20 52.79 10.90 30.76
CA ALA A 20 51.89 10.05 29.98
C ALA A 20 52.58 8.74 29.53
N LYS A 21 51.85 7.62 29.59
CA LYS A 21 52.20 6.33 28.95
C LYS A 21 51.17 6.00 27.87
N THR A 22 51.67 5.87 26.65
CA THR A 22 50.98 5.40 25.44
C THR A 22 50.74 3.89 25.54
N ILE A 23 49.51 3.43 25.26
CA ILE A 23 49.20 2.01 25.01
C ILE A 23 48.65 1.90 23.59
N THR A 24 49.47 1.30 22.72
CA THR A 24 49.18 0.90 21.34
C THR A 24 48.33 -0.37 21.29
N VAL A 25 47.23 -0.34 20.51
CA VAL A 25 46.42 -1.51 20.15
C VAL A 25 46.98 -2.11 18.84
N PRO A 26 47.17 -3.44 18.72
CA PRO A 26 47.76 -4.05 17.52
C PRO A 26 46.74 -4.22 16.37
N GLU A 27 47.20 -3.99 15.14
CA GLU A 27 46.51 -4.29 13.88
C GLU A 27 46.30 -5.81 13.71
N PRO A 28 45.16 -6.25 13.15
CA PRO A 28 45.02 -7.62 12.66
C PRO A 28 45.48 -7.71 11.19
N THR A 29 46.45 -8.60 10.97
CA THR A 29 46.97 -9.08 9.69
C THR A 29 45.88 -9.59 8.76
N GLU A 30 45.86 -9.08 7.52
CA GLU A 30 45.04 -9.56 6.40
C GLU A 30 45.60 -10.90 5.87
N GLU A 31 44.83 -11.99 5.99
CA GLU A 31 45.02 -13.19 5.18
C GLU A 31 44.15 -13.12 3.91
N PRO A 32 44.66 -13.53 2.74
CA PRO A 32 43.97 -13.34 1.47
C PRO A 32 42.77 -14.29 1.32
N ILE A 33 41.58 -13.71 1.21
CA ILE A 33 40.35 -14.42 0.85
C ILE A 33 40.48 -14.91 -0.59
N LYS A 34 40.47 -16.23 -0.78
CA LYS A 34 40.42 -16.88 -2.09
C LYS A 34 39.17 -16.39 -2.86
N GLU A 35 39.40 -15.73 -3.99
CA GLU A 35 38.38 -15.37 -4.97
C GLU A 35 37.61 -16.62 -5.44
N LEU A 36 36.41 -16.81 -4.88
CA LEU A 36 35.38 -17.59 -5.56
C LEU A 36 34.88 -16.72 -6.70
N THR A 37 35.34 -17.03 -7.91
CA THR A 37 34.86 -16.44 -9.17
C THR A 37 33.34 -16.49 -9.24
N THR A 38 32.70 -15.39 -8.87
CA THR A 38 31.29 -15.14 -9.13
C THR A 38 31.15 -15.05 -10.63
N LYS A 39 30.66 -16.11 -11.27
CA LYS A 39 30.18 -16.01 -12.64
C LYS A 39 29.17 -14.86 -12.66
N ASN A 40 29.50 -13.81 -13.39
CA ASN A 40 28.59 -12.71 -13.71
C ASN A 40 27.29 -13.31 -14.25
N ILE A 41 26.29 -13.46 -13.38
CA ILE A 41 24.90 -13.64 -13.80
C ILE A 41 24.51 -12.28 -14.32
N ILE A 42 24.78 -12.04 -15.61
CA ILE A 42 24.25 -10.89 -16.32
C ILE A 42 22.74 -11.08 -16.26
N ILE A 43 22.07 -10.34 -15.37
CA ILE A 43 20.62 -10.31 -15.34
C ILE A 43 20.19 -9.46 -16.53
N THR A 44 20.12 -10.10 -17.70
CA THR A 44 19.58 -9.48 -18.90
C THR A 44 18.08 -9.33 -18.73
N ASP A 45 17.67 -8.09 -18.42
CA ASP A 45 16.35 -7.51 -18.67
C ASP A 45 15.19 -7.90 -17.71
N HIS A 46 15.27 -7.42 -16.48
CA HIS A 46 14.12 -7.38 -15.56
C HIS A 46 12.94 -6.56 -16.12
N LYS A 47 13.18 -5.61 -17.03
CA LYS A 47 12.17 -4.66 -17.55
C LYS A 47 11.11 -5.36 -18.41
N HIS A 48 11.41 -6.54 -18.93
CA HIS A 48 10.50 -7.35 -19.75
C HIS A 48 10.17 -8.72 -19.13
N TRP A 49 10.59 -9.00 -17.89
CA TRP A 49 10.32 -10.28 -17.22
C TRP A 49 8.83 -10.62 -17.20
N MET A 50 7.98 -9.70 -16.73
CA MET A 50 6.54 -9.93 -16.63
C MET A 50 5.90 -10.20 -18.00
N LYS A 51 6.42 -9.59 -19.07
CA LYS A 51 5.92 -9.81 -20.44
C LYS A 51 6.11 -11.25 -20.91
N SER A 52 7.15 -11.94 -20.44
CA SER A 52 7.38 -13.34 -20.81
C SER A 52 6.31 -14.32 -20.27
N PHE A 53 5.50 -13.86 -19.30
CA PHE A 53 4.39 -14.61 -18.72
C PHE A 53 3.03 -14.10 -19.18
N GLU A 54 2.97 -13.07 -20.03
CA GLU A 54 1.69 -12.57 -20.52
C GLU A 54 0.96 -13.68 -21.30
N PRO A 55 -0.37 -13.78 -21.15
CA PRO A 55 -1.17 -14.68 -21.95
C PRO A 55 -1.14 -14.22 -23.41
N VAL A 56 -0.95 -15.15 -24.34
CA VAL A 56 -0.87 -14.85 -25.78
C VAL A 56 -2.18 -15.22 -26.46
N THR A 57 -2.82 -16.29 -26.00
CA THR A 57 -4.09 -16.77 -26.55
C THR A 57 -5.23 -16.64 -25.55
N VAL A 58 -6.46 -16.80 -26.04
CA VAL A 58 -7.67 -16.70 -25.21
C VAL A 58 -7.70 -17.81 -24.15
N GLU A 59 -7.11 -18.96 -24.44
CA GLU A 59 -7.02 -20.12 -23.54
C GLU A 59 -6.04 -19.89 -22.37
N ASP A 60 -5.09 -18.96 -22.52
CA ASP A 60 -4.14 -18.59 -21.47
C ASP A 60 -4.76 -17.65 -20.41
N LEU A 61 -5.92 -17.05 -20.69
CA LEU A 61 -6.58 -16.10 -19.81
C LEU A 61 -7.14 -16.80 -18.57
N ALA A 62 -6.78 -16.30 -17.39
CA ALA A 62 -7.26 -16.82 -16.10
C ALA A 62 -8.73 -16.43 -15.79
N ILE A 63 -9.54 -16.11 -16.79
CA ILE A 63 -10.84 -15.44 -16.61
C ILE A 63 -11.96 -16.43 -16.95
N HIS A 64 -13.14 -16.23 -16.37
CA HIS A 64 -14.28 -17.10 -16.66
C HIS A 64 -14.68 -16.99 -18.14
N SER A 65 -14.86 -18.13 -18.81
CA SER A 65 -15.16 -18.21 -20.26
C SER A 65 -16.33 -17.35 -20.70
N LYS A 66 -17.43 -17.34 -19.93
CA LYS A 66 -18.58 -16.45 -20.20
C LYS A 66 -18.22 -14.97 -20.30
N LYS A 67 -17.30 -14.47 -19.46
CA LYS A 67 -16.89 -13.06 -19.48
C LYS A 67 -16.00 -12.74 -20.67
N ILE A 68 -15.15 -13.70 -21.06
CA ILE A 68 -14.37 -13.60 -22.29
C ILE A 68 -15.31 -13.54 -23.50
N GLN A 69 -16.34 -14.39 -23.54
CA GLN A 69 -17.34 -14.42 -24.61
C GLN A 69 -18.14 -13.10 -24.72
N GLU A 70 -18.56 -12.53 -23.60
CA GLU A 70 -19.27 -11.25 -23.54
C GLU A 70 -18.45 -10.11 -24.16
N VAL A 71 -17.15 -10.03 -23.82
CA VAL A 71 -16.24 -9.04 -24.40
C VAL A 71 -15.95 -9.35 -25.86
N GLU A 72 -15.76 -10.62 -26.21
CA GLU A 72 -15.49 -11.05 -27.59
C GLU A 72 -16.66 -10.76 -28.53
N GLU A 73 -17.90 -10.95 -28.09
CA GLU A 73 -19.11 -10.62 -28.85
C GLU A 73 -19.21 -9.12 -29.14
N TRP A 74 -18.91 -8.29 -28.13
CA TRP A 74 -18.85 -6.84 -28.31
C TRP A 74 -17.74 -6.44 -29.31
N VAL A 75 -16.52 -6.96 -29.13
CA VAL A 75 -15.38 -6.65 -30.02
C VAL A 75 -15.68 -7.07 -31.47
N LYS A 76 -16.29 -8.24 -31.69
CA LYS A 76 -16.71 -8.71 -33.01
C LYS A 76 -17.72 -7.78 -33.67
N THR A 77 -18.77 -7.43 -32.93
CA THR A 77 -19.88 -6.60 -33.44
C THR A 77 -19.34 -5.25 -33.93
N VAL A 78 -18.45 -4.67 -33.14
CA VAL A 78 -17.87 -3.36 -33.40
C VAL A 78 -16.81 -3.40 -34.50
N SER A 79 -16.01 -4.47 -34.56
CA SER A 79 -15.00 -4.66 -35.62
C SER A 79 -15.59 -4.75 -37.03
N ASN A 80 -16.87 -5.07 -37.16
CA ASN A 80 -17.56 -5.15 -38.45
C ASN A 80 -18.24 -3.84 -38.85
N ASN A 81 -18.57 -2.98 -37.89
CA ASN A 81 -19.42 -1.81 -38.12
C ASN A 81 -18.71 -0.45 -38.01
N ASN A 82 -17.42 -0.38 -37.62
CA ASN A 82 -16.61 0.86 -37.52
C ASN A 82 -17.41 2.07 -36.97
N ASN A 83 -18.04 1.86 -35.81
CA ASN A 83 -18.85 2.86 -35.13
C ASN A 83 -18.16 3.39 -33.87
N SER A 84 -18.59 4.58 -33.42
CA SER A 84 -18.18 5.19 -32.16
C SER A 84 -18.87 4.55 -30.94
N ASP A 85 -18.86 3.22 -30.88
CA ASP A 85 -19.46 2.46 -29.78
C ASP A 85 -18.53 2.46 -28.57
N MET A 86 -19.13 2.48 -27.39
CA MET A 86 -18.42 2.65 -26.12
C MET A 86 -18.61 1.42 -25.24
N LEU A 87 -17.51 0.89 -24.71
CA LEU A 87 -17.51 -0.18 -23.71
C LEU A 87 -16.93 0.34 -22.40
N LEU A 88 -17.58 0.01 -21.29
CA LEU A 88 -17.05 0.19 -19.95
C LEU A 88 -16.78 -1.18 -19.33
N LEU A 89 -15.54 -1.42 -18.93
CA LEU A 89 -15.12 -2.57 -18.14
C LEU A 89 -14.88 -2.16 -16.70
N THR A 90 -15.65 -2.70 -15.76
CA THR A 90 -15.42 -2.51 -14.31
C THR A 90 -15.02 -3.81 -13.64
N GLY A 91 -14.40 -3.74 -12.46
CA GLY A 91 -14.09 -4.91 -11.65
C GLY A 91 -12.80 -4.73 -10.85
N PRO A 92 -12.44 -5.71 -10.00
CA PRO A 92 -11.32 -5.59 -9.08
C PRO A 92 -9.99 -5.41 -9.80
N VAL A 93 -9.00 -4.82 -9.11
CA VAL A 93 -7.63 -4.74 -9.60
C VAL A 93 -7.07 -6.14 -9.91
N GLY A 94 -6.30 -6.26 -11.00
CA GLY A 94 -5.61 -7.51 -11.33
C GLY A 94 -6.48 -8.68 -11.79
N CYS A 95 -7.76 -8.47 -12.08
CA CYS A 95 -8.64 -9.51 -12.61
C CYS A 95 -8.50 -9.78 -14.13
N GLY A 96 -7.68 -9.00 -14.84
CA GLY A 96 -7.33 -9.23 -16.24
C GLY A 96 -8.16 -8.47 -17.29
N LYS A 97 -8.71 -7.29 -16.96
CA LYS A 97 -9.48 -6.43 -17.89
C LYS A 97 -8.65 -6.02 -19.14
N THR A 98 -7.53 -5.33 -18.91
CA THR A 98 -6.58 -4.85 -19.93
C THR A 98 -6.12 -5.97 -20.86
N ILE A 99 -5.64 -7.06 -20.26
CA ILE A 99 -5.06 -8.17 -21.02
C ILE A 99 -6.11 -8.90 -21.87
N THR A 100 -7.37 -8.95 -21.42
CA THR A 100 -8.47 -9.51 -22.23
C THR A 100 -8.68 -8.72 -23.52
N ILE A 101 -8.64 -7.38 -23.43
CA ILE A 101 -8.77 -6.51 -24.60
C ILE A 101 -7.59 -6.70 -25.55
N HIS A 102 -6.36 -6.73 -25.06
CA HIS A 102 -5.18 -6.94 -25.93
C HIS A 102 -5.18 -8.30 -26.62
N VAL A 103 -5.51 -9.39 -25.91
CA VAL A 103 -5.56 -10.74 -26.49
C VAL A 103 -6.68 -10.85 -27.54
N LEU A 104 -7.86 -10.29 -27.27
CA LEU A 104 -8.96 -10.28 -28.25
C LEU A 104 -8.66 -9.38 -29.45
N ALA A 105 -8.06 -8.21 -29.22
CA ALA A 105 -7.67 -7.30 -30.29
C ALA A 105 -6.63 -7.96 -31.21
N ALA A 106 -5.63 -8.64 -30.64
CA ALA A 106 -4.66 -9.42 -31.42
C ALA A 106 -5.34 -10.53 -32.24
N LYS A 107 -6.30 -11.26 -31.65
CA LYS A 107 -7.07 -12.31 -32.34
C LYS A 107 -7.87 -11.80 -33.55
N TYR A 108 -8.44 -10.59 -33.47
CA TYR A 108 -9.24 -9.99 -34.54
C TYR A 108 -8.46 -9.01 -35.43
N ASN A 109 -7.14 -8.93 -35.26
CA ASN A 109 -6.25 -7.98 -35.93
C ASN A 109 -6.73 -6.53 -35.78
N ILE A 110 -7.09 -6.12 -34.57
CA ILE A 110 -7.53 -4.76 -34.24
C ILE A 110 -6.35 -4.04 -33.59
N ARG A 111 -6.06 -2.82 -34.06
CA ARG A 111 -5.01 -1.99 -33.47
C ARG A 111 -5.53 -1.26 -32.24
N VAL A 112 -4.93 -1.52 -31.08
CA VAL A 112 -5.23 -0.82 -29.82
C VAL A 112 -4.34 0.41 -29.68
N THR A 113 -4.93 1.56 -29.41
CA THR A 113 -4.20 2.79 -29.06
C THR A 113 -4.61 3.21 -27.65
N GLU A 114 -3.67 3.18 -26.72
CA GLU A 114 -3.91 3.45 -25.31
C GLU A 114 -3.63 4.92 -24.96
N TRP A 115 -4.56 5.55 -24.24
CA TRP A 115 -4.32 6.84 -23.62
C TRP A 115 -3.48 6.66 -22.36
N ILE A 116 -2.34 7.35 -22.32
CA ILE A 116 -1.49 7.47 -21.14
C ILE A 116 -1.57 8.92 -20.70
N THR A 117 -2.07 9.16 -19.49
CA THR A 117 -2.15 10.52 -18.94
C THR A 117 -0.72 11.07 -18.81
N PRO A 118 -0.38 12.17 -19.50
CA PRO A 118 0.96 12.73 -19.41
C PRO A 118 1.19 13.20 -17.97
N MET A 119 2.32 12.79 -17.39
CA MET A 119 2.78 13.34 -16.12
C MET A 119 2.99 14.84 -16.33
N ASP A 120 2.31 15.66 -15.54
CA ASP A 120 2.54 17.10 -15.52
C ASP A 120 4.00 17.34 -15.09
N ILE A 121 4.90 17.52 -16.05
CA ILE A 121 6.21 18.08 -15.77
C ILE A 121 5.96 19.57 -15.65
N ASP A 122 5.60 19.98 -14.43
CA ASP A 122 5.58 21.37 -14.04
C ASP A 122 6.99 21.93 -14.28
N ILE A 123 7.10 22.89 -15.19
CA ILE A 123 8.31 23.70 -15.30
C ILE A 123 8.06 24.86 -14.32
N PRO A 124 8.66 24.85 -13.12
CA PRO A 124 8.55 26.01 -12.24
C PRO A 124 9.17 27.21 -12.95
N MET A 125 8.38 28.26 -13.16
CA MET A 125 8.96 29.56 -13.49
C MET A 125 9.61 30.15 -12.23
N GLU A 126 10.60 31.04 -12.39
CA GLU A 126 11.36 31.68 -11.30
C GLU A 126 10.48 32.43 -10.28
N ASN A 127 9.23 32.71 -10.61
CA ASN A 127 8.23 33.42 -9.81
C ASN A 127 7.20 32.50 -9.10
N GLY A 128 7.33 31.17 -9.21
CA GLY A 128 6.49 30.22 -8.45
C GLY A 128 5.06 30.05 -8.96
N GLU A 129 4.72 30.61 -10.12
CA GLU A 129 3.44 30.37 -10.80
C GLU A 129 3.56 29.19 -11.78
N PHE A 130 2.58 28.28 -11.74
CA PHE A 130 2.48 27.14 -12.66
C PHE A 130 1.62 27.54 -13.87
N GLU A 131 2.22 27.64 -15.05
CA GLU A 131 1.47 27.95 -16.29
C GLU A 131 0.90 26.65 -16.91
N TYR A 132 -0.43 26.48 -16.85
CA TYR A 132 -1.13 25.42 -17.58
C TYR A 132 -1.17 25.77 -19.09
N LYS A 133 -0.14 25.39 -19.86
CA LYS A 133 -0.10 25.69 -21.32
C LYS A 133 -1.34 25.18 -22.09
N GLN A 134 -2.03 24.15 -21.62
CA GLN A 134 -3.30 23.68 -22.20
C GLN A 134 -4.09 22.86 -21.18
N LYS A 135 -5.43 22.98 -21.20
CA LYS A 135 -6.31 22.16 -20.35
C LYS A 135 -6.12 20.66 -20.65
N GLN A 136 -5.94 19.86 -19.61
CA GLN A 136 -5.79 18.39 -19.72
C GLN A 136 -6.97 17.72 -20.44
N SER A 137 -8.20 18.22 -20.24
CA SER A 137 -9.39 17.73 -20.95
C SER A 137 -9.32 17.94 -22.46
N ALA A 138 -8.72 19.03 -22.93
CA ALA A 138 -8.53 19.29 -24.36
C ALA A 138 -7.47 18.36 -24.97
N LYS A 139 -6.34 18.14 -24.27
CA LYS A 139 -5.31 17.17 -24.72
C LYS A 139 -5.87 15.75 -24.82
N PHE A 140 -6.66 15.36 -23.83
CA PHE A 140 -7.35 14.08 -23.81
C PHE A 140 -8.29 13.93 -25.02
N LEU A 141 -9.14 14.93 -25.26
CA LEU A 141 -10.06 14.94 -26.39
C LEU A 141 -9.34 14.86 -27.74
N ASP A 142 -8.31 15.68 -27.95
CA ASP A 142 -7.52 15.67 -29.18
C ASP A 142 -6.90 14.29 -29.42
N PHE A 143 -6.34 13.68 -28.37
CA PHE A 143 -5.76 12.34 -28.49
C PHE A 143 -6.79 11.28 -28.87
N ILE A 144 -7.92 11.19 -28.16
CA ILE A 144 -8.90 10.13 -28.42
C ILE A 144 -9.51 10.29 -29.82
N LEU A 145 -9.73 11.52 -30.29
CA LEU A 145 -10.21 11.79 -31.64
C LEU A 145 -9.16 11.42 -32.69
N ASN A 146 -7.89 11.77 -32.45
CA ASN A 146 -6.81 11.45 -33.36
C ASN A 146 -6.60 9.93 -33.46
N ALA A 147 -6.59 9.24 -32.33
CA ALA A 147 -6.48 7.78 -32.25
C ALA A 147 -7.66 7.08 -32.93
N ALA A 148 -8.87 7.62 -32.79
CA ALA A 148 -10.05 7.06 -33.42
C ALA A 148 -10.10 7.29 -34.94
N ASN A 149 -9.57 8.43 -35.43
CA ASN A 149 -9.77 8.85 -36.82
C ASN A 149 -8.57 8.59 -37.73
N PHE A 150 -7.33 8.76 -37.26
CA PHE A 150 -6.14 8.68 -38.11
C PHE A 150 -5.49 7.29 -38.08
N THR A 151 -5.25 6.72 -39.26
CA THR A 151 -4.42 5.51 -39.45
C THR A 151 -2.99 5.97 -39.69
N SER A 152 -2.01 5.18 -39.22
CA SER A 152 -0.63 5.39 -39.67
C SER A 152 -0.56 5.09 -41.16
N LEU A 153 0.16 5.91 -41.93
CA LEU A 153 0.34 5.71 -43.37
C LEU A 153 1.06 4.40 -43.73
N LEU A 154 1.76 3.81 -42.76
CA LEU A 154 2.53 2.57 -42.90
C LEU A 154 1.70 1.32 -42.55
N ASP A 155 0.45 1.50 -42.13
CA ASP A 155 -0.34 0.44 -41.52
C ASP A 155 -1.66 0.28 -42.31
N ASP A 156 -1.80 -0.85 -43.00
CA ASP A 156 -2.99 -1.19 -43.83
C ASP A 156 -4.19 -1.62 -42.97
N ASN A 157 -4.07 -1.49 -41.64
CA ASN A 157 -5.11 -1.90 -40.71
C ASN A 157 -6.14 -0.77 -40.49
N SER A 158 -7.33 -0.98 -41.06
CA SER A 158 -8.47 -0.07 -40.89
C SER A 158 -9.22 -0.26 -39.56
N ARG A 159 -8.97 -1.34 -38.82
CA ARG A 159 -9.68 -1.67 -37.57
C ARG A 159 -8.91 -1.16 -36.37
N LYS A 160 -9.53 -0.26 -35.60
CA LYS A 160 -8.90 0.38 -34.44
C LYS A 160 -9.78 0.31 -33.22
N LEU A 161 -9.15 0.45 -32.07
CA LEU A 161 -9.80 0.52 -30.79
C LEU A 161 -9.01 1.47 -29.88
N VAL A 162 -9.69 2.49 -29.34
CA VAL A 162 -9.10 3.38 -28.35
C VAL A 162 -9.29 2.76 -26.97
N LEU A 163 -8.23 2.70 -26.17
CA LEU A 163 -8.26 2.19 -24.81
C LEU A 163 -7.94 3.32 -23.83
N VAL A 164 -8.76 3.49 -22.80
CA VAL A 164 -8.57 4.48 -21.74
C VAL A 164 -8.68 3.77 -20.39
N GLU A 165 -7.55 3.65 -19.70
CA GLU A 165 -7.50 3.10 -18.33
C GLU A 165 -7.39 4.20 -17.28
N ASP A 166 -6.63 5.26 -17.59
CA ASP A 166 -6.41 6.39 -16.71
C ASP A 166 -7.18 7.62 -17.17
N PHE A 167 -7.86 8.27 -16.23
CA PHE A 167 -8.66 9.47 -16.48
C PHE A 167 -7.96 10.69 -15.88
N PRO A 168 -7.85 11.81 -16.64
CA PRO A 168 -7.46 13.09 -16.07
C PRO A 168 -8.26 13.45 -14.81
N ASN A 169 -7.57 13.82 -13.73
CA ASN A 169 -8.19 14.18 -12.44
C ASN A 169 -9.20 15.33 -12.56
N THR A 170 -9.09 16.18 -13.58
CA THR A 170 -10.07 17.23 -13.90
C THR A 170 -11.48 16.67 -14.07
N PHE A 171 -11.64 15.46 -14.61
CA PHE A 171 -12.95 14.81 -14.78
C PHE A 171 -13.59 14.40 -13.45
N LEU A 172 -12.78 14.14 -12.41
CA LEU A 172 -13.28 13.88 -11.06
C LEU A 172 -13.78 15.16 -10.39
N ARG A 173 -13.14 16.30 -10.67
CA ARG A 173 -13.54 17.62 -10.13
C ARG A 173 -14.72 18.22 -10.87
N THR A 174 -14.77 18.02 -12.19
CA THR A 174 -15.75 18.64 -13.08
C THR A 174 -16.30 17.60 -14.06
N PRO A 175 -17.28 16.78 -13.64
CA PRO A 175 -17.84 15.71 -14.49
C PRO A 175 -18.47 16.20 -15.79
N ALA A 176 -18.94 17.46 -15.83
CA ALA A 176 -19.51 18.07 -17.04
C ALA A 176 -18.52 18.12 -18.21
N GLU A 177 -17.22 18.33 -17.95
CA GLU A 177 -16.19 18.32 -18.99
C GLU A 177 -16.08 16.93 -19.64
N PHE A 178 -16.23 15.87 -18.85
CA PHE A 178 -16.19 14.50 -19.38
C PHE A 178 -17.40 14.21 -20.28
N THR A 179 -18.59 14.65 -19.89
CA THR A 179 -19.81 14.54 -20.71
C THR A 179 -19.65 15.24 -22.06
N GLU A 180 -19.07 16.44 -22.09
CA GLU A 180 -18.79 17.17 -23.32
C GLU A 180 -17.81 16.40 -24.22
N VAL A 181 -16.75 15.85 -23.63
CA VAL A 181 -15.76 15.02 -24.36
C VAL A 181 -16.43 13.79 -24.99
N LEU A 182 -17.28 13.07 -24.26
CA LEU A 182 -18.01 11.91 -24.80
C LEU A 182 -18.96 12.32 -25.94
N GLN A 183 -19.62 13.48 -25.82
CA GLN A 183 -20.47 14.02 -26.86
C GLN A 183 -19.69 14.33 -28.14
N GLN A 184 -18.54 14.98 -28.01
CA GLN A 184 -17.67 15.25 -29.15
C GLN A 184 -17.12 13.95 -29.76
N TYR A 185 -16.78 12.96 -28.93
CA TYR A 185 -16.34 11.66 -29.41
C TYR A 185 -17.43 10.94 -30.22
N LYS A 186 -18.67 10.86 -29.71
CA LYS A 186 -19.80 10.21 -30.41
C LYS A 186 -20.09 10.85 -31.77
N GLN A 187 -19.88 12.16 -31.91
CA GLN A 187 -20.14 12.89 -33.15
C GLN A 187 -18.99 12.78 -34.18
N ARG A 188 -17.74 12.70 -33.73
CA ARG A 188 -16.55 12.87 -34.59
C ARG A 188 -15.71 11.61 -34.77
N ALA A 189 -15.81 10.64 -33.87
CA ALA A 189 -14.98 9.44 -33.89
C ALA A 189 -15.53 8.37 -34.84
N LYS A 190 -14.64 7.66 -35.53
CA LYS A 190 -14.98 6.53 -36.42
C LYS A 190 -14.59 5.16 -35.88
N SER A 191 -13.98 5.13 -34.69
CA SER A 191 -13.53 3.91 -34.05
C SER A 191 -14.14 3.79 -32.65
N PRO A 192 -14.30 2.56 -32.15
CA PRO A 192 -14.77 2.34 -30.79
C PRO A 192 -13.77 2.74 -29.72
N ILE A 193 -14.29 2.96 -28.52
CA ILE A 193 -13.52 3.26 -27.32
C ILE A 193 -13.89 2.32 -26.17
N VAL A 194 -12.87 1.84 -25.46
CA VAL A 194 -13.01 1.02 -24.26
C VAL A 194 -12.46 1.79 -23.07
N PHE A 195 -13.31 1.94 -22.06
CA PHE A 195 -12.97 2.50 -20.76
C PHE A 195 -12.76 1.37 -19.76
N ILE A 196 -11.65 1.39 -19.04
CA ILE A 196 -11.38 0.43 -17.96
C ILE A 196 -11.34 1.17 -16.64
N CYS A 197 -12.19 0.78 -15.70
CA CYS A 197 -12.15 1.26 -14.34
C CYS A 197 -11.84 0.10 -13.38
N SER A 198 -10.76 0.21 -12.63
CA SER A 198 -10.41 -0.78 -11.60
C SER A 198 -10.92 -0.33 -10.24
N GLU A 199 -11.63 -1.23 -9.55
CA GLU A 199 -12.13 -1.00 -8.20
C GLU A 199 -11.16 -1.64 -7.19
N SER A 200 -10.77 -0.91 -6.15
CA SER A 200 -10.02 -1.44 -5.03
C SER A 200 -11.00 -1.75 -3.88
N HIS A 201 -10.78 -2.83 -3.12
CA HIS A 201 -11.63 -3.16 -1.96
C HIS A 201 -11.48 -2.16 -0.79
N THR A 202 -10.49 -1.27 -0.85
CA THR A 202 -10.14 -0.31 0.19
C THR A 202 -10.64 1.10 -0.10
N ASP A 203 -10.93 1.43 -1.37
CA ASP A 203 -11.47 2.73 -1.73
C ASP A 203 -12.99 2.74 -1.59
N ASN A 204 -13.49 3.44 -0.58
CA ASN A 204 -14.90 3.84 -0.49
C ASN A 204 -15.32 4.82 -1.62
N LYS A 205 -14.40 5.18 -2.52
CA LYS A 205 -14.64 6.03 -3.69
C LYS A 205 -14.61 5.15 -4.94
N ASN A 206 -15.76 4.68 -5.37
CA ASN A 206 -15.91 4.04 -6.68
C ASN A 206 -15.69 5.09 -7.79
N SER A 207 -14.43 5.29 -8.21
CA SER A 207 -14.07 6.23 -9.30
C SER A 207 -14.90 5.98 -10.57
N ALA A 208 -15.20 4.71 -10.86
CA ALA A 208 -16.08 4.30 -11.95
C ALA A 208 -17.52 4.84 -11.80
N ALA A 209 -18.08 4.79 -10.59
CA ALA A 209 -19.45 5.22 -10.33
C ALA A 209 -19.59 6.76 -10.35
N ASN A 210 -18.52 7.47 -10.00
CA ASN A 210 -18.50 8.94 -10.02
C ASN A 210 -18.42 9.50 -11.45
N ILE A 211 -17.63 8.87 -12.32
CA ILE A 211 -17.46 9.33 -13.71
C ILE A 211 -18.59 8.79 -14.60
N PHE A 212 -18.93 7.50 -14.49
CA PHE A 212 -19.94 6.85 -15.34
C PHE A 212 -21.25 6.66 -14.57
N THR A 213 -21.99 7.76 -14.40
CA THR A 213 -23.34 7.72 -13.81
C THR A 213 -24.30 6.91 -14.68
N PRO A 214 -25.38 6.33 -14.12
CA PRO A 214 -26.38 5.58 -14.89
C PRO A 214 -26.96 6.41 -16.06
N SER A 215 -27.24 7.70 -15.83
CA SER A 215 -27.74 8.62 -16.86
C SER A 215 -26.75 8.81 -18.00
N LEU A 216 -25.45 8.87 -17.70
CA LEU A 216 -24.40 9.01 -18.73
C LEU A 216 -24.29 7.74 -19.57
N LYS A 217 -24.38 6.56 -18.93
CA LYS A 217 -24.35 5.28 -19.64
C LYS A 217 -25.52 5.14 -20.61
N GLU A 218 -26.71 5.54 -20.20
CA GLU A 218 -27.91 5.52 -21.04
C GLU A 218 -27.81 6.54 -22.18
N GLN A 219 -27.40 7.78 -21.88
CA GLN A 219 -27.25 8.86 -22.86
C GLN A 219 -26.33 8.50 -24.03
N PHE A 220 -25.20 7.83 -23.75
CA PHE A 220 -24.21 7.48 -24.76
C PHE A 220 -24.29 6.02 -25.24
N ASN A 221 -25.29 5.26 -24.77
CA ASN A 221 -25.44 3.83 -25.02
C ASN A 221 -24.14 3.04 -24.72
N ILE A 222 -23.58 3.27 -23.53
CA ILE A 222 -22.34 2.63 -23.09
C ILE A 222 -22.64 1.20 -22.65
N HIS A 223 -22.08 0.22 -23.35
CA HIS A 223 -22.17 -1.17 -22.95
C HIS A 223 -21.31 -1.39 -21.69
N HIS A 224 -21.88 -1.97 -20.62
CA HIS A 224 -21.17 -2.12 -19.35
C HIS A 224 -20.98 -3.60 -19.00
N ILE A 225 -19.72 -4.05 -18.96
CA ILE A 225 -19.34 -5.41 -18.55
C ILE A 225 -18.60 -5.34 -17.22
N MET A 226 -19.12 -6.06 -16.22
CA MET A 226 -18.49 -6.19 -14.91
C MET A 226 -17.69 -7.50 -14.81
N PHE A 227 -16.40 -7.39 -14.48
CA PHE A 227 -15.48 -8.48 -14.19
C PHE A 227 -15.53 -8.84 -12.71
N ASN A 228 -15.41 -10.13 -12.42
CA ASN A 228 -15.27 -10.64 -11.07
C ASN A 228 -13.79 -10.89 -10.73
N ALA A 229 -13.49 -10.99 -9.45
CA ALA A 229 -12.20 -11.52 -9.00
C ALA A 229 -11.97 -12.91 -9.61
N VAL A 230 -10.72 -13.24 -9.93
CA VAL A 230 -10.40 -14.51 -10.57
C VAL A 230 -10.63 -15.66 -9.61
N ALA A 231 -11.40 -16.66 -10.05
CA ALA A 231 -11.67 -17.86 -9.26
C ALA A 231 -10.37 -18.60 -8.91
N PRO A 232 -10.23 -19.16 -7.69
CA PRO A 232 -9.02 -19.88 -7.28
C PRO A 232 -8.59 -21.00 -8.24
N THR A 233 -9.55 -21.67 -8.89
CA THR A 233 -9.29 -22.71 -9.89
C THR A 233 -8.57 -22.15 -11.12
N ASN A 234 -9.04 -21.01 -11.64
CA ASN A 234 -8.45 -20.36 -12.81
C ASN A 234 -7.10 -19.73 -12.47
N LEU A 235 -6.98 -19.15 -11.27
CA LEU A 235 -5.70 -18.64 -10.76
C LEU A 235 -4.66 -19.76 -10.64
N LYS A 236 -5.05 -20.93 -10.12
CA LYS A 236 -4.18 -22.11 -10.02
C LYS A 236 -3.74 -22.59 -11.41
N MET A 237 -4.62 -22.57 -12.41
CA MET A 237 -4.24 -22.91 -13.79
C MET A 237 -3.22 -21.91 -14.36
N ALA A 238 -3.44 -20.61 -14.15
CA ALA A 238 -2.50 -19.58 -14.60
C ALA A 238 -1.13 -19.71 -13.93
N LEU A 239 -1.08 -19.93 -12.62
CA LEU A 239 0.19 -20.12 -11.90
C LEU A 239 0.90 -21.42 -12.30
N LYS A 240 0.18 -22.49 -12.63
CA LYS A 240 0.79 -23.71 -13.19
C LYS A 240 1.45 -23.45 -14.55
N ARG A 241 0.82 -22.63 -15.40
CA ARG A 241 1.42 -22.18 -16.69
C ARG A 241 2.71 -21.41 -16.42
N VAL A 242 2.67 -20.43 -15.52
CA VAL A 242 3.84 -19.62 -15.12
C VAL A 242 4.95 -20.50 -14.55
N ALA A 243 4.63 -21.43 -13.66
CA ALA A 243 5.58 -22.39 -13.11
C ALA A 243 6.22 -23.27 -14.20
N GLY A 244 5.44 -23.68 -15.20
CA GLY A 244 5.93 -24.40 -16.37
C GLY A 244 6.93 -23.58 -17.20
N ILE A 245 6.70 -22.27 -17.35
CA ILE A 245 7.61 -21.36 -18.05
C ILE A 245 8.91 -21.17 -17.24
N ILE A 246 8.80 -20.96 -15.92
CA ILE A 246 9.95 -20.84 -15.01
C ILE A 246 10.84 -22.09 -15.09
N ASN A 247 10.24 -23.28 -14.99
CA ASN A 247 10.95 -24.56 -15.03
C ASN A 247 11.60 -24.87 -16.39
N LYS A 248 11.14 -24.26 -17.48
CA LYS A 248 11.70 -24.47 -18.82
C LYS A 248 12.77 -23.44 -19.19
N LYS A 249 12.54 -22.16 -18.88
CA LYS A 249 13.32 -21.04 -19.42
C LYS A 249 14.19 -20.32 -18.40
N HIS A 250 13.92 -20.47 -17.11
CA HIS A 250 14.52 -19.60 -16.08
C HIS A 250 15.09 -20.37 -14.86
N THR A 251 15.42 -21.64 -15.02
CA THR A 251 15.96 -22.51 -13.96
C THR A 251 17.28 -22.01 -13.35
N ALA A 252 18.05 -21.18 -14.06
CA ALA A 252 19.26 -20.56 -13.53
C ALA A 252 18.96 -19.54 -12.41
N VAL A 253 17.83 -18.84 -12.51
CA VAL A 253 17.45 -17.72 -11.62
C VAL A 253 16.44 -18.15 -10.56
N TYR A 254 15.65 -19.19 -10.82
CA TYR A 254 14.57 -19.61 -9.91
C TYR A 254 14.73 -21.04 -9.39
N ASN A 255 14.22 -21.26 -8.18
CA ASN A 255 13.87 -22.56 -7.64
C ASN A 255 12.55 -23.04 -8.24
N PRO A 256 12.41 -24.34 -8.55
CA PRO A 256 11.18 -24.87 -9.12
C PRO A 256 10.02 -24.69 -8.12
N PRO A 257 8.89 -24.09 -8.54
CA PRO A 257 7.75 -23.88 -7.65
C PRO A 257 7.13 -25.21 -7.21
N THR A 258 6.95 -25.41 -5.90
CA THR A 258 6.26 -26.60 -5.39
C THR A 258 4.74 -26.45 -5.52
N PRO A 259 3.97 -27.56 -5.61
CA PRO A 259 2.52 -27.51 -5.64
C PRO A 259 1.90 -26.78 -4.43
N ASP A 260 2.50 -26.95 -3.25
CA ASP A 260 2.07 -26.32 -2.00
C ASP A 260 2.30 -24.80 -2.02
N LEU A 261 3.43 -24.34 -2.59
CA LEU A 261 3.70 -22.92 -2.78
C LEU A 261 2.67 -22.29 -3.70
N ILE A 262 2.33 -22.95 -4.82
CA ILE A 262 1.31 -22.47 -5.75
C ILE A 262 -0.04 -22.35 -5.03
N GLU A 263 -0.42 -23.36 -4.23
CA GLU A 263 -1.67 -23.31 -3.46
C GLU A 263 -1.69 -22.20 -2.42
N CYS A 264 -0.56 -21.96 -1.76
CA CYS A 264 -0.41 -20.87 -0.82
C CYS A 264 -0.61 -19.49 -1.49
N VAL A 265 0.02 -19.28 -2.64
CA VAL A 265 -0.11 -18.04 -3.42
C VAL A 265 -1.55 -17.85 -3.94
N VAL A 266 -2.23 -18.91 -4.38
CA VAL A 266 -3.64 -18.83 -4.80
C VAL A 266 -4.52 -18.33 -3.65
N ASN A 267 -4.30 -18.86 -2.45
CA ASN A 267 -5.10 -18.50 -1.27
C ASN A 267 -4.83 -17.08 -0.77
N SER A 268 -3.60 -16.56 -0.92
CA SER A 268 -3.24 -15.22 -0.46
C SER A 268 -3.59 -14.09 -1.44
N SER A 269 -3.69 -14.40 -2.74
CA SER A 269 -3.82 -13.38 -3.79
C SER A 269 -5.23 -12.82 -3.98
N ALA A 270 -6.25 -13.37 -3.29
CA ALA A 270 -7.64 -12.90 -3.33
C ALA A 270 -8.23 -12.70 -4.76
N GLY A 271 -7.77 -13.47 -5.74
CA GLY A 271 -8.22 -13.38 -7.13
C GLY A 271 -7.56 -12.28 -7.97
N ASP A 272 -6.48 -11.65 -7.48
CA ASP A 272 -5.58 -10.80 -8.26
C ASP A 272 -4.47 -11.65 -8.91
N VAL A 273 -4.50 -11.74 -10.25
CA VAL A 273 -3.53 -12.54 -11.01
C VAL A 273 -2.15 -11.91 -11.02
N ARG A 274 -2.06 -10.58 -11.08
CA ARG A 274 -0.78 -9.86 -11.13
C ARG A 274 -0.03 -10.03 -9.83
N SER A 275 -0.73 -9.81 -8.71
CA SER A 275 -0.19 -10.04 -7.37
C SER A 275 0.24 -11.50 -7.20
N ALA A 276 -0.58 -12.46 -7.64
CA ALA A 276 -0.21 -13.88 -7.59
C ALA A 276 1.08 -14.21 -8.36
N VAL A 277 1.22 -13.69 -9.58
CA VAL A 277 2.42 -13.92 -10.39
C VAL A 277 3.65 -13.27 -9.77
N LEU A 278 3.53 -12.06 -9.22
CA LEU A 278 4.61 -11.37 -8.51
C LEU A 278 5.03 -12.13 -7.24
N ASN A 279 4.06 -12.60 -6.45
CA ASN A 279 4.33 -13.38 -5.24
C ASN A 279 5.04 -14.70 -5.57
N LEU A 280 4.63 -15.37 -6.66
CA LEU A 280 5.30 -16.56 -7.13
C LEU A 280 6.73 -16.26 -7.62
N HIS A 281 6.93 -15.15 -8.32
CA HIS A 281 8.26 -14.69 -8.76
C HIS A 281 9.21 -14.51 -7.57
N PHE A 282 8.79 -13.79 -6.53
CA PHE A 282 9.63 -13.56 -5.35
C PHE A 282 9.86 -14.83 -4.54
N ALA A 283 8.84 -15.68 -4.37
CA ALA A 283 8.98 -16.93 -3.64
C ALA A 283 9.94 -17.93 -4.30
N CYS A 284 10.11 -17.83 -5.62
CA CYS A 284 10.96 -18.74 -6.38
C CYS A 284 12.37 -18.19 -6.65
N LEU A 285 12.69 -16.94 -6.33
CA LEU A 285 13.97 -16.33 -6.70
C LEU A 285 15.16 -16.94 -5.93
N LYS A 286 16.24 -17.35 -6.64
CA LYS A 286 17.48 -17.85 -6.02
C LYS A 286 18.34 -16.70 -5.49
N GLY A 287 18.87 -16.84 -4.28
CA GLY A 287 19.78 -15.85 -3.69
C GLY A 287 19.10 -14.62 -3.08
N GLY A 288 17.77 -14.51 -3.16
CA GLY A 288 17.04 -13.70 -2.19
C GLY A 288 17.29 -14.27 -0.80
N SER A 289 17.31 -13.41 0.24
CA SER A 289 17.20 -13.88 1.62
C SER A 289 16.13 -14.96 1.63
N LYS A 290 16.41 -16.11 2.26
CA LYS A 290 15.35 -17.09 2.52
C LYS A 290 14.31 -16.31 3.32
N LEU A 291 13.33 -15.71 2.65
CA LEU A 291 12.09 -15.29 3.26
C LEU A 291 11.67 -16.57 3.92
N ASN A 292 11.82 -16.63 5.25
CA ASN A 292 11.46 -17.79 6.03
C ASN A 292 10.00 -18.01 5.71
N MET A 293 9.76 -18.91 4.76
CA MET A 293 8.47 -19.43 4.41
C MET A 293 8.17 -20.46 5.49
N ASP A 294 8.21 -19.99 6.73
CA ASP A 294 7.86 -20.77 7.90
C ASP A 294 6.35 -20.94 7.78
N THR A 295 5.95 -22.01 7.11
CA THR A 295 4.72 -22.69 7.40
C THR A 295 4.84 -23.21 8.83
N SER A 296 4.77 -22.32 9.82
CA SER A 296 4.66 -22.71 11.22
C SER A 296 3.31 -23.40 11.37
N VAL A 297 3.31 -24.72 11.23
CA VAL A 297 2.22 -25.58 11.67
C VAL A 297 2.18 -25.44 13.18
N VAL A 298 1.36 -24.51 13.69
CA VAL A 298 1.03 -24.47 15.10
C VAL A 298 0.17 -25.70 15.38
N GLN A 299 0.80 -26.76 15.88
CA GLN A 299 0.09 -27.89 16.47
C GLN A 299 -0.62 -27.38 17.73
N GLY A 300 -1.90 -27.03 17.59
CA GLY A 300 -2.78 -26.90 18.74
C GLY A 300 -2.92 -28.25 19.42
N LYS A 301 -2.30 -28.42 20.60
CA LYS A 301 -2.63 -29.52 21.51
C LYS A 301 -4.05 -29.27 22.05
N GLU A 302 -5.05 -29.91 21.46
CA GLU A 302 -6.34 -30.11 22.13
C GLU A 302 -6.42 -31.51 22.71
N SER A 303 -6.72 -31.53 24.01
CA SER A 303 -6.97 -32.70 24.84
C SER A 303 -8.12 -33.56 24.31
N LYS A 304 -7.81 -34.83 24.08
CA LYS A 304 -8.65 -36.05 24.14
C LYS A 304 -10.16 -35.90 23.83
N SER A 305 -10.60 -36.37 22.67
CA SER A 305 -11.74 -37.30 22.55
C SER A 305 -11.76 -38.00 21.18
N LYS A 306 -12.24 -39.25 21.18
CA LYS A 306 -12.01 -40.28 20.15
C LYS A 306 -12.96 -40.14 18.93
N THR A 307 -12.37 -40.45 17.76
CA THR A 307 -13.01 -40.98 16.53
C THR A 307 -13.86 -40.04 15.66
N ARG A 308 -13.19 -39.22 14.84
CA ARG A 308 -13.61 -38.93 13.45
C ARG A 308 -12.42 -38.42 12.65
N LYS A 309 -12.16 -38.99 11.47
CA LYS A 309 -11.09 -38.56 10.54
C LYS A 309 -11.20 -37.04 10.30
N LYS A 310 -10.33 -36.26 10.95
CA LYS A 310 -10.27 -34.80 10.90
C LYS A 310 -9.32 -34.40 9.76
N LYS A 311 -9.83 -33.68 8.75
CA LYS A 311 -9.01 -32.95 7.77
C LYS A 311 -8.14 -31.95 8.53
N THR A 312 -6.84 -31.99 8.31
CA THR A 312 -5.88 -30.98 8.77
C THR A 312 -6.20 -29.66 8.08
N SER A 313 -6.86 -28.75 8.79
CA SER A 313 -6.97 -27.34 8.38
C SER A 313 -5.68 -26.65 8.80
N SER A 314 -4.71 -26.62 7.88
CA SER A 314 -3.55 -25.75 7.99
C SER A 314 -4.03 -24.32 7.72
N LYS A 315 -4.08 -23.49 8.78
CA LYS A 315 -4.09 -22.03 8.63
C LYS A 315 -2.77 -21.65 7.96
N PHE A 316 -2.76 -21.59 6.64
CA PHE A 316 -1.61 -21.17 5.86
C PHE A 316 -1.48 -19.65 5.93
N MET A 317 -0.28 -19.19 6.30
CA MET A 317 0.09 -17.77 6.30
C MET A 317 0.12 -17.25 4.85
N SER A 318 -0.37 -16.03 4.67
CA SER A 318 -0.50 -15.36 3.38
C SER A 318 0.88 -14.98 2.82
N LEU A 319 1.26 -15.49 1.65
CA LEU A 319 2.37 -14.93 0.88
C LEU A 319 1.91 -13.66 0.15
N GLY A 320 2.59 -12.53 0.36
CA GLY A 320 2.46 -11.34 -0.49
C GLY A 320 1.48 -10.26 -0.03
N LYS A 321 0.72 -10.50 1.03
CA LYS A 321 0.51 -9.41 2.00
C LYS A 321 1.68 -9.51 2.93
N ASP A 322 2.42 -8.42 2.99
CA ASP A 322 3.46 -8.08 3.97
C ASP A 322 3.50 -9.09 5.14
N GLN A 323 4.67 -9.64 5.48
CA GLN A 323 4.86 -10.44 6.71
C GLN A 323 4.60 -9.61 7.99
N THR A 324 3.93 -8.47 7.86
CA THR A 324 3.27 -7.79 8.94
C THR A 324 2.36 -8.77 9.62
N VAL A 325 2.78 -9.09 10.84
CA VAL A 325 1.87 -9.30 11.93
C VAL A 325 0.66 -8.39 11.69
N SER A 326 -0.53 -8.97 11.51
CA SER A 326 -1.75 -8.15 11.34
C SER A 326 -1.74 -7.07 12.41
N ILE A 327 -2.14 -5.84 12.08
CA ILE A 327 -2.18 -4.72 13.02
C ILE A 327 -2.76 -5.13 14.39
N LEU A 328 -3.76 -6.02 14.40
CA LEU A 328 -4.36 -6.59 15.62
C LEU A 328 -3.37 -7.42 16.46
N HIS A 329 -2.58 -8.27 15.82
CA HIS A 329 -1.54 -9.03 16.48
C HIS A 329 -0.37 -8.14 16.94
N GLY A 330 -0.05 -7.08 16.18
CA GLY A 330 1.01 -6.14 16.53
C GLY A 330 0.63 -5.36 17.79
N VAL A 331 -0.59 -4.81 17.80
CA VAL A 331 -1.19 -4.16 18.98
C VAL A 331 -1.18 -5.11 20.18
N GLY A 332 -1.55 -6.37 20.00
CA GLY A 332 -1.50 -7.36 21.08
C GLY A 332 -0.09 -7.61 21.63
N ARG A 333 0.95 -7.62 20.78
CA ARG A 333 2.35 -7.78 21.21
C ARG A 333 2.85 -6.57 22.01
N VAL A 334 2.40 -5.37 21.64
CA VAL A 334 2.79 -4.12 22.31
C VAL A 334 2.05 -3.94 23.64
N LEU A 335 0.74 -4.17 23.68
CA LEU A 335 -0.09 -3.90 24.85
C LEU A 335 -0.02 -5.02 25.91
N ASN A 336 0.36 -6.24 25.50
CA ASN A 336 0.59 -7.37 26.40
C ASN A 336 1.97 -8.00 26.16
N PRO A 337 3.05 -7.28 26.53
CA PRO A 337 4.40 -7.75 26.32
C PRO A 337 4.70 -8.97 27.20
N LYS A 338 5.04 -10.10 26.59
CA LYS A 338 5.49 -11.28 27.36
C LYS A 338 6.98 -11.15 27.64
N VAL A 339 7.36 -11.38 28.89
CA VAL A 339 8.75 -11.41 29.34
C VAL A 339 9.22 -12.86 29.43
N ILE A 340 10.40 -13.16 28.89
CA ILE A 340 11.06 -14.46 28.93
C ILE A 340 12.32 -14.32 29.78
N GLU A 341 12.51 -15.25 30.71
CA GLU A 341 13.76 -15.36 31.47
C GLU A 341 14.83 -16.01 30.59
N THR A 342 15.96 -15.33 30.43
CA THR A 342 17.13 -15.88 29.71
C THR A 342 17.93 -16.82 30.60
N GLU A 343 18.72 -17.71 29.99
CA GLU A 343 19.59 -18.67 30.70
C GLU A 343 20.60 -17.97 31.66
N THR A 344 20.86 -16.69 31.44
CA THR A 344 21.71 -15.83 32.29
C THR A 344 20.97 -15.15 33.45
N GLY A 345 19.68 -15.43 33.66
CA GLY A 345 18.86 -14.84 34.72
C GLY A 345 18.33 -13.42 34.42
N ASN A 346 18.48 -12.93 33.18
CA ASN A 346 17.99 -11.61 32.79
C ASN A 346 16.61 -11.71 32.12
N ASN A 347 15.71 -10.78 32.44
CA ASN A 347 14.40 -10.66 31.83
C ASN A 347 14.50 -9.98 30.45
N LYS A 348 14.03 -10.65 29.39
CA LYS A 348 13.96 -10.09 28.03
C LYS A 348 12.53 -10.12 27.50
N LEU A 349 12.14 -9.10 26.73
CA LEU A 349 10.88 -9.13 26.01
C LEU A 349 10.88 -10.24 24.94
N SER A 350 9.78 -10.98 24.84
CA SER A 350 9.56 -12.03 23.83
C SER A 350 9.64 -11.53 22.40
N HIS A 351 9.28 -10.26 22.18
CA HIS A 351 9.41 -9.54 20.93
C HIS A 351 10.16 -8.24 21.23
N SER A 352 11.18 -7.93 20.45
CA SER A 352 11.88 -6.66 20.58
C SER A 352 11.05 -5.52 19.97
N PRO A 353 11.13 -4.28 20.51
CA PRO A 353 10.54 -3.11 19.86
C PRO A 353 11.01 -2.94 18.42
N GLU A 354 12.30 -3.18 18.15
CA GLU A 354 12.91 -3.11 16.81
C GLU A 354 12.20 -4.02 15.79
N GLU A 355 11.95 -5.29 16.13
CA GLU A 355 11.21 -6.22 15.26
C GLU A 355 9.79 -5.75 14.94
N ILE A 356 9.13 -5.08 15.89
CA ILE A 356 7.76 -4.56 15.69
C ILE A 356 7.80 -3.33 14.79
N ILE A 357 8.80 -2.46 14.96
CA ILE A 357 8.97 -1.25 14.15
C ILE A 357 9.23 -1.61 12.69
N GLU A 358 10.12 -2.56 12.42
CA GLU A 358 10.41 -3.02 11.05
C GLU A 358 9.14 -3.48 10.31
N GLN A 359 8.17 -4.04 11.04
CA GLN A 359 6.91 -4.48 10.46
C GLN A 359 5.95 -3.32 10.18
N PHE A 360 5.88 -2.31 11.07
CA PHE A 360 4.86 -1.25 10.96
C PHE A 360 5.40 0.09 10.42
N ILE A 361 6.68 0.17 10.06
CA ILE A 361 7.32 1.39 9.52
C ILE A 361 6.70 1.87 8.20
N SER A 362 6.01 0.99 7.47
CA SER A 362 5.29 1.34 6.23
C SER A 362 4.02 2.16 6.51
N GLN A 363 3.43 2.05 7.70
CA GLN A 363 2.21 2.73 8.13
C GLN A 363 2.26 3.13 9.62
N PRO A 364 3.22 3.97 10.04
CA PRO A 364 3.50 4.22 11.45
C PRO A 364 2.34 4.92 12.15
N VAL A 365 1.76 5.95 11.51
CA VAL A 365 0.58 6.68 12.00
C VAL A 365 -0.61 5.75 12.22
N SER A 366 -0.87 4.84 11.28
CA SER A 366 -1.98 3.90 11.40
C SER A 366 -1.79 2.99 12.62
N PHE A 367 -0.58 2.45 12.79
CA PHE A 367 -0.27 1.56 13.90
C PHE A 367 -0.38 2.26 15.26
N VAL A 368 0.17 3.48 15.39
CA VAL A 368 0.09 4.26 16.63
C VAL A 368 -1.35 4.62 16.99
N ASN A 369 -2.19 5.00 16.02
CA ASN A 369 -3.62 5.25 16.28
C ASN A 369 -4.34 4.00 16.83
N PHE A 370 -3.98 2.81 16.34
CA PHE A 370 -4.51 1.56 16.89
C PHE A 370 -4.01 1.30 18.32
N LEU A 371 -2.79 1.68 18.67
CA LEU A 371 -2.29 1.59 20.04
C LEU A 371 -3.04 2.59 20.95
N GLU A 372 -3.21 3.83 20.52
CA GLU A 372 -3.90 4.90 21.25
C GLU A 372 -5.37 4.56 21.55
N GLU A 373 -6.11 3.98 20.60
CA GLU A 373 -7.50 3.59 20.85
C GLU A 373 -7.61 2.43 21.87
N ASN A 374 -6.57 1.61 21.99
CA ASN A 374 -6.65 0.33 22.71
C ASN A 374 -5.80 0.23 23.97
N TYR A 375 -4.92 1.19 24.29
CA TYR A 375 -4.02 1.04 25.44
C TYR A 375 -4.78 1.05 26.78
N LEU A 376 -5.72 1.96 27.00
CA LEU A 376 -6.37 2.14 28.31
C LEU A 376 -6.95 0.85 28.93
N PRO A 377 -7.72 -0.01 28.22
CA PRO A 377 -8.23 -1.26 28.78
C PRO A 377 -7.16 -2.29 29.20
N HIS A 378 -5.90 -2.13 28.76
CA HIS A 378 -4.81 -3.07 29.02
C HIS A 378 -3.94 -2.66 30.22
N PHE A 379 -4.13 -1.47 30.77
CA PHE A 379 -3.37 -0.93 31.89
C PHE A 379 -4.16 -1.06 33.18
N SER A 380 -3.55 -1.67 34.21
CA SER A 380 -4.17 -1.83 35.54
C SER A 380 -3.87 -0.68 36.51
N CYS A 381 -2.88 0.17 36.20
CA CYS A 381 -2.37 1.22 37.08
C CYS A 381 -2.34 2.57 36.36
N ILE A 382 -2.86 3.60 37.03
CA ILE A 382 -2.94 4.96 36.48
C ILE A 382 -1.56 5.60 36.26
N ASP A 383 -0.57 5.32 37.10
CA ASP A 383 0.80 5.85 36.94
C ASP A 383 1.50 5.27 35.70
N HIS A 384 1.10 4.06 35.27
CA HIS A 384 1.57 3.48 34.02
C HIS A 384 0.85 4.10 32.82
N VAL A 385 -0.45 4.39 32.97
CA VAL A 385 -1.26 5.07 31.96
C VAL A 385 -0.71 6.47 31.66
N ASP A 386 -0.33 7.22 32.69
CA ASP A 386 0.25 8.57 32.54
C ASP A 386 1.50 8.54 31.64
N LYS A 387 2.45 7.64 31.94
CA LYS A 387 3.67 7.45 31.13
C LYS A 387 3.38 7.03 29.70
N ALA A 388 2.41 6.12 29.52
CA ALA A 388 1.97 5.68 28.20
C ALA A 388 1.32 6.83 27.40
N ALA A 389 0.50 7.65 28.03
CA ALA A 389 -0.18 8.79 27.42
C ALA A 389 0.82 9.89 27.02
N SER A 390 1.81 10.19 27.86
CA SER A 390 2.89 11.12 27.50
C SER A 390 3.68 10.61 26.29
N ALA A 391 4.08 9.33 26.29
CA ALA A 391 4.83 8.75 25.18
C ALA A 391 4.03 8.69 23.87
N LEU A 392 2.72 8.42 23.94
CA LEU A 392 1.85 8.48 22.77
C LEU A 392 1.73 9.91 22.22
N SER A 393 1.73 10.92 23.10
CA SER A 393 1.69 12.33 22.70
C SER A 393 3.00 12.75 22.02
N ASP A 394 4.14 12.34 22.58
CA ASP A 394 5.46 12.56 21.96
C ASP A 394 5.56 11.85 20.61
N ALA A 395 5.07 10.61 20.52
CA ALA A 395 5.02 9.87 19.27
C ALA A 395 4.17 10.57 18.21
N ASP A 396 2.97 11.05 18.56
CA ASP A 396 2.09 11.78 17.63
C ASP A 396 2.76 13.06 17.11
N PHE A 397 3.43 13.81 17.99
CA PHE A 397 4.19 15.00 17.59
C PHE A 397 5.30 14.67 16.58
N MET A 398 6.05 13.59 16.81
CA MET A 398 7.10 13.16 15.87
C MET A 398 6.50 12.66 14.55
N LEU A 399 5.37 11.95 14.61
CA LEU A 399 4.69 11.42 13.44
C LEU A 399 4.03 12.51 12.58
N ALA A 400 3.74 13.69 13.15
CA ALA A 400 3.22 14.84 12.41
C ALA A 400 4.21 15.35 11.34
N GLU A 401 5.53 15.18 11.55
CA GLU A 401 6.53 15.50 10.54
C GLU A 401 6.74 14.32 9.58
N TRP A 402 5.85 14.23 8.59
CA TRP A 402 5.85 13.16 7.58
C TRP A 402 6.96 13.27 6.54
N ARG A 403 7.58 14.44 6.40
CA ARG A 403 8.64 14.67 5.40
C ARG A 403 9.96 14.02 5.81
N GLU A 404 10.20 13.91 7.12
CA GLU A 404 11.42 13.36 7.68
C GLU A 404 11.25 11.90 8.08
N LYS A 405 11.94 11.00 7.36
CA LYS A 405 11.86 9.55 7.62
C LYS A 405 12.29 9.18 9.04
N LEU A 406 13.30 9.85 9.58
CA LEU A 406 13.75 9.61 10.95
C LEU A 406 12.63 9.90 11.95
N CYS A 407 11.88 10.99 11.79
CA CYS A 407 10.77 11.34 12.68
C CYS A 407 9.68 10.26 12.69
N GLN A 408 9.41 9.65 11.51
CA GLN A 408 8.46 8.54 11.40
C GLN A 408 8.95 7.28 12.15
N GLU A 409 10.22 6.94 12.02
CA GLU A 409 10.84 5.78 12.67
C GLU A 409 10.92 5.96 14.19
N TYR A 410 11.42 7.11 14.64
CA TYR A 410 11.51 7.42 16.06
C TYR A 410 10.15 7.61 16.72
N GLY A 411 9.18 8.23 16.04
CA GLY A 411 7.81 8.35 16.57
C GLY A 411 7.18 6.98 16.81
N LEU A 412 7.32 6.06 15.85
CA LEU A 412 6.88 4.68 16.00
C LEU A 412 7.64 3.94 17.12
N TYR A 413 8.97 4.12 17.20
CA TYR A 413 9.80 3.55 18.26
C TYR A 413 9.35 4.03 19.64
N THR A 414 9.15 5.33 19.80
CA THR A 414 8.72 5.97 21.06
C THR A 414 7.39 5.40 21.52
N ALA A 415 6.41 5.25 20.63
CA ALA A 415 5.12 4.63 20.98
C ALA A 415 5.28 3.16 21.40
N VAL A 416 5.94 2.36 20.57
CA VAL A 416 6.06 0.90 20.76
C VAL A 416 6.86 0.56 22.01
N ALA A 417 8.09 1.08 22.13
CA ALA A 417 8.97 0.78 23.24
C ALA A 417 8.38 1.28 24.57
N SER A 418 7.85 2.50 24.58
CA SER A 418 7.31 3.09 25.81
C SER A 418 6.06 2.37 26.30
N LEU A 419 5.15 1.95 25.42
CA LEU A 419 3.97 1.17 25.83
C LEU A 419 4.35 -0.20 26.40
N MET A 420 5.31 -0.88 25.77
CA MET A 420 5.80 -2.17 26.24
C MET A 420 6.50 -2.07 27.61
N LEU A 421 7.18 -0.95 27.88
CA LEU A 421 7.91 -0.72 29.13
C LEU A 421 7.03 -0.10 30.24
N ALA A 422 6.06 0.73 29.88
CA ALA A 422 5.16 1.39 30.81
C ALA A 422 4.19 0.38 31.45
N ASN A 423 3.69 -0.59 30.68
CA ASN A 423 2.72 -1.56 31.18
C ASN A 423 3.37 -2.71 31.99
N LYS A 424 3.79 -2.42 33.23
CA LYS A 424 4.42 -3.42 34.12
C LYS A 424 3.46 -4.45 34.71
N ALA A 425 2.15 -4.21 34.60
CA ALA A 425 1.09 -5.07 35.15
C ALA A 425 -0.08 -5.14 34.15
N PRO A 426 0.12 -5.80 33.00
CA PRO A 426 -0.90 -5.87 31.95
C PRO A 426 -2.13 -6.61 32.45
N ILE A 427 -3.31 -6.09 32.10
CA ILE A 427 -4.58 -6.77 32.40
C ILE A 427 -4.66 -8.05 31.56
N SER A 428 -4.79 -9.20 32.22
CA SER A 428 -4.84 -10.52 31.58
C SER A 428 -6.20 -10.86 30.95
N ALA A 429 -7.21 -10.00 31.14
CA ALA A 429 -8.54 -10.20 30.56
C ALA A 429 -8.50 -10.03 29.03
N TRP A 430 -9.30 -10.84 28.34
CA TRP A 430 -9.42 -10.71 26.88
C TRP A 430 -10.12 -9.40 26.52
N ASN A 431 -9.39 -8.51 25.86
CA ASN A 431 -9.91 -7.26 25.33
C ASN A 431 -9.86 -7.28 23.79
N PRO A 432 -11.00 -7.09 23.10
CA PRO A 432 -11.01 -7.00 21.66
C PRO A 432 -10.36 -5.70 21.20
N VAL A 433 -9.44 -5.79 20.23
CA VAL A 433 -8.85 -4.62 19.58
C VAL A 433 -9.91 -3.92 18.73
N ARG A 434 -10.09 -2.63 18.98
CA ARG A 434 -11.02 -1.74 18.28
C ARG A 434 -10.27 -0.91 17.24
N GLY A 435 -10.93 -0.60 16.13
CA GLY A 435 -10.37 0.32 15.14
C GLY A 435 -10.31 1.75 15.69
N PRO A 436 -9.27 2.53 15.34
CA PRO A 436 -9.15 3.91 15.79
C PRO A 436 -10.37 4.70 15.35
N LYS A 437 -10.98 5.42 16.29
CA LYS A 437 -12.05 6.34 15.95
C LYS A 437 -11.41 7.56 15.30
N ASN A 438 -11.83 7.87 14.08
CA ASN A 438 -11.49 9.16 13.45
C ASN A 438 -12.11 10.29 14.27
N MET A 439 -11.38 10.77 15.27
CA MET A 439 -11.69 12.01 15.95
C MET A 439 -11.15 13.12 15.07
N ARG A 440 -11.89 13.46 14.00
CA ARG A 440 -11.70 14.75 13.34
C ARG A 440 -12.06 15.80 14.37
N ILE A 441 -11.06 16.30 15.09
CA ILE A 441 -11.23 17.46 15.95
C ILE A 441 -11.57 18.61 15.01
N GLN A 442 -12.84 18.99 14.98
CA GLN A 442 -13.27 20.20 14.30
C GLN A 442 -12.94 21.35 15.24
N TYR A 443 -11.78 21.97 14.99
CA TYR A 443 -11.47 23.22 15.64
C TYR A 443 -12.44 24.29 15.13
N PRO A 444 -12.97 25.14 16.02
CA PRO A 444 -13.72 26.31 15.60
C PRO A 444 -12.87 27.15 14.65
N THR A 445 -13.43 27.58 13.53
CA THR A 445 -12.74 28.50 12.62
C THR A 445 -12.52 29.85 13.28
N ILE A 446 -11.56 30.65 12.80
CA ILE A 446 -11.26 32.01 13.33
C ILE A 446 -12.52 32.91 13.37
N ARG A 447 -13.50 32.66 12.50
CA ARG A 447 -14.78 33.38 12.46
C ARG A 447 -15.81 32.85 13.47
N GLU A 448 -15.69 31.59 13.87
CA GLU A 448 -16.58 30.93 14.84
C GLU A 448 -16.08 31.07 16.28
N ILE A 449 -14.77 31.28 16.50
CA ILE A 449 -14.18 31.49 17.83
C ILE A 449 -14.90 32.61 18.62
N PRO A 450 -15.23 33.79 18.05
CA PRO A 450 -15.94 34.85 18.77
C PRO A 450 -17.43 34.56 19.02
N LEU A 451 -18.00 33.53 18.35
CA LEU A 451 -19.39 33.11 18.53
C LEU A 451 -19.56 32.08 19.66
N LEU A 452 -18.46 31.54 20.17
CA LEU A 452 -18.48 30.68 21.35
C LEU A 452 -18.65 31.56 22.58
N GLU A 453 -19.67 31.30 23.40
CA GLU A 453 -19.86 32.00 24.66
C GLU A 453 -18.60 31.82 25.54
N GLU A 454 -18.12 32.90 26.16
CA GLU A 454 -17.15 32.81 27.25
C GLU A 454 -17.75 31.86 28.31
N ASN A 455 -17.15 30.68 28.45
CA ASN A 455 -17.40 29.68 29.51
C ASN A 455 -18.51 28.64 29.30
N GLN A 456 -19.00 28.37 28.09
CA GLN A 456 -19.87 27.19 27.87
C GLN A 456 -19.12 25.94 27.39
N LEU A 457 -19.13 24.91 28.24
CA LEU A 457 -18.68 23.56 27.89
C LEU A 457 -19.83 22.83 27.15
N TYR A 458 -19.80 22.87 25.82
CA TYR A 458 -20.80 22.15 25.02
C TYR A 458 -20.63 20.63 25.18
N LYS A 459 -21.72 19.90 25.38
CA LYS A 459 -21.75 18.42 25.33
C LYS A 459 -21.38 17.96 23.91
N GLY A 460 -20.09 17.76 23.65
CA GLY A 460 -19.54 17.34 22.35
C GLY A 460 -18.02 17.19 22.36
N LYS A 461 -17.43 16.80 21.23
CA LYS A 461 -16.00 16.44 21.03
C LYS A 461 -15.04 17.65 21.05
N ILE A 462 -15.23 18.63 21.92
CA ILE A 462 -14.34 19.79 22.06
C ILE A 462 -14.05 19.96 23.55
N LEU A 463 -12.77 19.91 23.91
CA LEU A 463 -12.28 20.27 25.24
C LEU A 463 -11.58 21.64 25.12
N VAL A 464 -12.24 22.69 25.58
CA VAL A 464 -11.58 23.93 25.98
C VAL A 464 -11.86 24.05 27.48
N ALA A 465 -10.85 23.80 28.29
CA ALA A 465 -10.90 24.11 29.71
C ALA A 465 -10.04 25.35 29.93
N ASP A 466 -10.66 26.46 30.31
CA ASP A 466 -9.91 27.52 30.97
C ASP A 466 -9.60 27.08 32.41
N TYR A 467 -8.50 27.58 32.95
CA TYR A 467 -7.98 27.19 34.27
C TYR A 467 -8.97 27.54 35.40
N GLU A 468 -9.79 28.58 35.21
CA GLU A 468 -10.76 29.02 36.21
C GLU A 468 -11.93 28.05 36.37
N THR A 469 -12.42 27.46 35.28
CA THR A 469 -13.48 26.43 35.30
C THR A 469 -12.97 25.13 35.90
N TYR A 470 -11.71 24.76 35.62
CA TYR A 470 -11.04 23.62 36.27
C TYR A 470 -10.99 23.83 37.80
N CYS A 471 -10.54 25.00 38.28
CA CYS A 471 -10.51 25.32 39.71
C CYS A 471 -11.90 25.27 40.39
N LYS A 472 -12.97 25.71 39.72
CA LYS A 472 -14.34 25.65 40.26
C LYS A 472 -14.88 24.22 40.40
N ILE A 473 -14.52 23.32 39.50
CA ILE A 473 -14.95 21.91 39.54
C ILE A 473 -14.25 21.15 40.67
N ILE A 474 -12.97 21.44 40.94
CA ILE A 474 -12.19 20.73 41.97
C ILE A 474 -12.36 21.36 43.35
N GLY A 475 -12.53 22.69 43.41
CA GLY A 475 -12.78 23.43 44.65
C GLY A 475 -14.15 23.16 45.28
N ASN A 476 -15.10 22.58 44.52
CA ASN A 476 -16.44 22.21 44.99
C ASN A 476 -16.57 20.76 45.47
N LYS A 477 -15.47 20.07 45.82
CA LYS A 477 -15.58 18.89 46.69
C LYS A 477 -15.71 19.37 48.14
N PRO A 478 -16.90 19.31 48.78
CA PRO A 478 -16.95 19.42 50.23
C PRO A 478 -16.17 18.25 50.81
N GLY A 479 -15.33 18.54 51.81
CA GLY A 479 -14.45 17.57 52.44
C GLY A 479 -15.17 16.30 52.88
N THR A 480 -14.50 15.18 52.62
CA THR A 480 -14.49 14.01 53.50
C THR A 480 -13.11 13.91 54.12
#